data_AF-A0A0J7LN25-F1
#
_entry.id   AF-A0A0J7LN25-F1
#
_cell.length_a   1.000
_cell.length_b   1.000
_cell.length_c   1.000
_cell.angle_alpha   90.00
_cell.angle_beta   90.00
_cell.angle_gamma   90.00
#
_symmetry.space_group_name_H-M   'P 1'
#
loop_
_entity.id
_entity.type
_entity.pdbx_description
1 polymer ?
#
loop_
_entity_poly.entity_id
_entity_poly.type
_entity_poly.pdbx_seq_one_letter_code
_entity_poly.pdbx_strand_id
1 'polypeptide(L)'
;MKDLLFFTLFLLLFSCGKNNTEKVISTNQESAVPPYDTIAKDSFSAGAVSVDVARRIKMSSQKYQDSLREVKRKLEEEKLANKLKEEKDKADKKLEEEKKRAEEDARLKREKEKQKSDAGISETPTHP
;
A
#
# COMPACT_ATOMS: atom_id res chain seq x y z
N MET A 1 63.83 -72.93 61.31
CA MET A 1 62.79 -71.87 61.45
C MET A 1 63.20 -70.53 60.83
N LYS A 2 64.50 -70.27 60.62
CA LYS A 2 65.00 -69.05 59.96
C LYS A 2 64.52 -68.96 58.50
N ASP A 3 64.60 -70.06 57.77
CA ASP A 3 64.28 -70.11 56.33
C ASP A 3 62.78 -69.98 56.07
N LEU A 4 61.95 -70.45 57.01
CA LEU A 4 60.49 -70.28 56.98
C LEU A 4 60.10 -68.81 57.14
N LEU A 5 60.77 -68.08 58.04
CA LEU A 5 60.56 -66.65 58.26
C LEU A 5 60.90 -65.84 57.00
N PHE A 6 62.02 -66.14 56.35
CA PHE A 6 62.39 -65.49 55.08
C PHE A 6 61.37 -65.78 53.97
N PHE A 7 60.85 -67.00 53.89
CA PHE A 7 59.83 -67.36 52.90
C PHE A 7 58.52 -66.60 53.11
N THR A 8 58.07 -66.48 54.36
CA THR A 8 56.86 -65.72 54.69
C THR A 8 57.00 -64.23 54.42
N LEU A 9 58.19 -63.65 54.66
CA LEU A 9 58.48 -62.25 54.36
C LEU A 9 58.48 -61.99 52.85
N PHE A 10 59.01 -62.93 52.05
CA PHE A 10 59.04 -62.82 50.59
C PHE A 10 57.63 -62.90 49.98
N LEU A 11 56.75 -63.77 50.52
CA LEU A 11 55.35 -63.83 50.10
C LEU A 11 54.58 -62.55 50.42
N LEU A 12 54.84 -61.91 51.56
CA LEU A 12 54.18 -60.65 51.92
C LEU A 12 54.56 -59.52 50.94
N LEU A 13 55.81 -59.47 50.48
CA LEU A 13 56.28 -58.45 49.54
C LEU A 13 55.66 -58.58 48.14
N PHE A 14 55.36 -59.80 47.70
CA PHE A 14 54.71 -60.05 46.39
C PHE A 14 53.17 -59.93 46.43
N SER A 15 52.55 -59.94 47.61
CA SER A 15 51.09 -59.99 47.75
C SER A 15 50.39 -58.62 47.61
N CYS A 16 51.11 -57.53 47.32
CA CYS A 16 50.53 -56.19 47.16
C CYS A 16 50.64 -55.65 45.72
N GLY A 17 50.25 -56.47 44.74
CA GLY A 17 50.16 -56.09 43.32
C GLY A 17 48.74 -56.17 42.78
N LYS A 18 47.79 -55.44 43.39
CA LYS A 18 46.49 -55.18 42.73
C LYS A 18 46.68 -53.99 41.80
N ASN A 19 46.95 -54.28 40.54
CA ASN A 19 46.96 -53.28 39.48
C ASN A 19 45.52 -52.80 39.33
N ASN A 20 45.20 -51.62 39.86
CA ASN A 20 43.99 -50.93 39.47
C ASN A 20 44.20 -50.49 38.03
N THR A 21 43.85 -51.36 37.08
CA THR A 21 43.49 -50.90 35.75
C THR A 21 42.29 -50.00 35.96
N GLU A 22 42.54 -48.70 36.08
CA GLU A 22 41.52 -47.71 35.76
C GLU A 22 40.98 -48.16 34.41
N LYS A 23 39.77 -48.74 34.43
CA LYS A 23 38.94 -48.75 33.25
C LYS A 23 38.82 -47.28 32.92
N VAL A 24 39.64 -46.83 31.97
CA VAL A 24 39.36 -45.64 31.19
C VAL A 24 37.95 -45.89 30.69
N ILE A 25 36.98 -45.35 31.40
CA ILE A 25 35.65 -45.16 30.87
C ILE A 25 35.95 -44.24 29.71
N SER A 26 36.07 -44.81 28.52
CA SER A 26 35.85 -44.08 27.29
C SER A 26 34.42 -43.58 27.41
N THR A 27 34.27 -42.45 28.11
CA THR A 27 33.23 -41.51 27.79
C THR A 27 33.55 -41.18 26.35
N ASN A 28 32.89 -41.93 25.47
CA ASN A 28 32.57 -41.43 24.16
C ASN A 28 32.04 -40.03 24.47
N GLN A 29 32.88 -39.01 24.28
CA GLN A 29 32.44 -37.63 24.27
C GLN A 29 31.60 -37.53 23.01
N GLU A 30 30.43 -38.17 23.06
CA GLU A 30 29.32 -37.90 22.19
C GLU A 30 29.04 -36.44 22.46
N SER A 31 29.59 -35.65 21.54
CA SER A 31 29.66 -34.21 21.58
C SER A 31 28.41 -33.66 22.24
N ALA A 32 28.55 -32.97 23.36
CA ALA A 32 27.45 -32.26 24.03
C ALA A 32 26.92 -31.08 23.18
N VAL A 33 27.23 -31.07 21.89
CA VAL A 33 26.65 -30.19 20.88
C VAL A 33 25.35 -30.85 20.44
N PRO A 34 24.19 -30.29 20.81
CA PRO A 34 22.91 -30.82 20.34
C PRO A 34 22.86 -30.84 18.81
N PRO A 35 22.12 -31.79 18.20
CA PRO A 35 22.01 -31.94 16.74
C PRO A 35 21.16 -30.83 16.08
N TYR A 36 20.87 -29.76 16.82
CA TYR A 36 20.06 -28.64 16.39
C TYR A 36 20.77 -27.34 16.71
N ASP A 37 20.49 -26.34 15.88
CA ASP A 37 21.06 -25.01 16.02
C ASP A 37 20.61 -24.37 17.34
N THR A 38 21.56 -24.07 18.24
CA THR A 38 21.32 -23.35 19.50
C THR A 38 21.53 -21.85 19.37
N ILE A 39 21.74 -21.33 18.16
CA ILE A 39 21.81 -19.89 17.93
C ILE A 39 20.47 -19.28 18.37
N ALA A 40 20.54 -18.33 19.29
CA ALA A 40 19.37 -17.59 19.75
C ALA A 40 18.78 -16.80 18.59
N LYS A 41 17.75 -17.37 17.95
CA LYS A 41 16.93 -16.66 16.97
C LYS A 41 15.97 -15.78 17.74
N ASP A 42 16.38 -14.52 17.96
CA ASP A 42 15.51 -13.52 18.56
C ASP A 42 14.27 -13.33 17.67
N SER A 43 13.11 -13.71 18.22
CA SER A 43 11.81 -13.60 17.58
C SER A 43 11.37 -12.14 17.38
N PHE A 44 12.15 -11.17 17.86
CA PHE A 44 11.92 -9.74 17.69
C PHE A 44 12.87 -9.07 16.68
N SER A 45 13.79 -9.82 16.07
CA SER A 45 14.68 -9.27 15.04
C SER A 45 13.92 -8.84 13.78
N ALA A 46 14.46 -7.86 13.05
CA ALA A 46 13.85 -7.38 11.80
C ALA A 46 13.73 -8.53 10.79
N GLY A 47 12.49 -8.92 10.45
CA GLY A 47 12.20 -10.06 9.58
C GLY A 47 11.70 -11.31 10.29
N ALA A 48 11.76 -11.37 11.63
CA ALA A 48 11.13 -12.42 12.44
C ALA A 48 9.62 -12.19 12.59
N VAL A 49 8.90 -12.11 11.47
CA VAL A 49 7.44 -12.06 11.44
C VAL A 49 6.88 -13.43 11.10
N SER A 50 5.79 -13.81 11.78
CA SER A 50 5.07 -15.03 11.41
C SER A 50 4.52 -14.92 9.99
N VAL A 51 4.38 -16.07 9.33
CA VAL A 51 3.87 -16.15 7.94
C VAL A 51 2.51 -15.44 7.80
N ASP A 52 1.65 -15.57 8.80
CA ASP A 52 0.32 -14.94 8.79
C ASP A 52 0.39 -13.42 8.93
N VAL A 53 1.30 -12.90 9.77
CA VAL A 53 1.52 -11.46 9.91
C VAL A 53 2.11 -10.89 8.62
N ALA A 54 3.11 -11.56 8.03
CA ALA A 54 3.67 -11.17 6.73
C ALA A 54 2.61 -11.16 5.62
N ARG A 55 1.72 -12.16 5.59
CA ARG A 55 0.61 -12.23 4.63
C ARG A 55 -0.38 -11.07 4.84
N ARG A 56 -0.74 -10.76 6.09
CA ARG A 56 -1.61 -9.62 6.42
C ARG A 56 -1.02 -8.29 5.97
N ILE A 57 0.28 -8.07 6.24
CA ILE A 57 1.01 -6.87 5.81
C ILE A 57 0.99 -6.75 4.28
N LYS A 58 1.24 -7.84 3.56
CA LYS A 58 1.21 -7.84 2.09
C LYS A 58 -0.17 -7.47 1.56
N MET A 59 -1.23 -8.09 2.09
CA MET A 59 -2.60 -7.80 1.68
C MET A 59 -3.03 -6.37 2.02
N SER A 60 -2.67 -5.85 3.21
CA SER A 60 -3.01 -4.48 3.59
C SER A 60 -2.28 -3.45 2.72
N SER A 61 -1.02 -3.70 2.39
CA SER A 61 -0.23 -2.84 1.49
C SER A 61 -0.86 -2.77 0.09
N GLN A 62 -1.28 -3.90 -0.47
CA GLN A 62 -1.97 -3.94 -1.77
C GLN A 62 -3.30 -3.18 -1.72
N LYS A 63 -4.14 -3.45 -0.72
CA LYS A 63 -5.43 -2.76 -0.54
C LYS A 63 -5.27 -1.24 -0.41
N TYR A 64 -4.22 -0.79 0.29
CA TYR A 64 -3.93 0.64 0.40
C TYR A 64 -3.58 1.25 -0.96
N GLN A 65 -2.73 0.59 -1.75
CA GLN A 65 -2.38 1.05 -3.09
C GLN A 65 -3.59 1.05 -4.04
N ASP A 66 -4.46 0.04 -3.96
CA ASP A 66 -5.70 -0.01 -4.73
C ASP A 66 -6.63 1.15 -4.36
N SER A 67 -6.81 1.41 -3.06
CA SER A 67 -7.60 2.53 -2.56
C SER A 67 -7.09 3.88 -3.07
N LEU A 68 -5.77 4.10 -3.04
CA LEU A 68 -5.17 5.32 -3.59
C LEU A 68 -5.42 5.47 -5.11
N ARG A 69 -5.37 4.37 -5.86
CA ARG A 69 -5.69 4.39 -7.29
C ARG A 69 -7.17 4.72 -7.54
N GLU A 70 -8.08 4.17 -6.75
CA GLU A 70 -9.50 4.46 -6.86
C GLU A 70 -9.81 5.94 -6.56
N VAL A 71 -9.22 6.50 -5.50
CA VAL A 71 -9.37 7.92 -5.17
C VAL A 71 -8.86 8.81 -6.30
N LYS A 72 -7.70 8.50 -6.89
CA LYS A 72 -7.17 9.23 -8.04
C LYS A 72 -8.11 9.17 -9.25
N ARG A 73 -8.64 7.98 -9.56
CA ARG A 73 -9.58 7.79 -10.67
C ARG A 73 -10.84 8.63 -10.49
N LYS A 74 -11.45 8.59 -9.30
CA LYS A 74 -12.65 9.40 -8.98
C LYS A 74 -12.37 10.90 -9.13
N LEU A 75 -11.22 11.37 -8.65
CA LEU A 75 -10.81 12.76 -8.79
C LEU A 75 -10.66 13.18 -10.27
N GLU A 76 -10.09 12.31 -11.11
CA GLU A 76 -9.96 12.58 -12.55
C GLU A 76 -11.33 12.60 -13.25
N GLU A 77 -12.22 11.66 -12.93
CA GLU A 77 -13.59 11.62 -13.44
C GLU A 77 -14.37 12.89 -13.05
N GLU A 78 -14.27 13.35 -11.80
CA GLU A 78 -14.89 14.59 -11.33
C GLU A 78 -14.33 15.82 -12.07
N LYS A 79 -13.02 15.88 -12.27
CA LYS A 79 -12.38 16.96 -13.03
C LYS A 79 -12.86 17.00 -14.47
N LEU A 80 -12.99 15.85 -15.12
CA LEU A 80 -13.51 15.76 -16.50
C LEU A 80 -14.98 16.17 -16.55
N ALA A 81 -15.81 15.69 -15.62
CA ALA A 81 -17.21 16.06 -15.53
C ALA A 81 -17.41 17.57 -15.31
N ASN A 82 -16.58 18.19 -14.46
CA ASN A 82 -16.64 19.63 -14.22
C ASN A 82 -16.21 20.44 -15.45
N LYS A 83 -15.17 20.02 -16.18
CA LYS A 83 -14.78 20.66 -17.44
C LYS A 83 -15.90 20.61 -18.48
N LEU A 84 -16.54 19.44 -18.63
CA LEU A 84 -17.68 19.26 -19.53
C LEU A 84 -18.87 20.16 -19.14
N LYS A 85 -19.16 20.31 -17.85
CA LYS A 85 -20.20 21.24 -17.37
C LYS A 85 -19.84 22.68 -17.67
N GLU A 86 -18.60 23.09 -17.40
CA GLU A 86 -18.14 24.45 -17.66
C GLU A 86 -18.19 24.81 -19.16
N GLU A 87 -17.81 23.88 -20.04
CA GLU A 87 -17.92 24.07 -21.50
C GLU A 87 -19.37 24.17 -21.95
N LYS A 88 -20.27 23.35 -21.41
CA LYS A 88 -21.71 23.44 -21.70
C LYS A 88 -22.31 24.75 -21.22
N ASP A 89 -22.02 25.17 -19.99
CA ASP A 89 -22.52 26.43 -19.45
C ASP A 89 -22.01 27.64 -20.26
N LYS A 90 -20.76 27.59 -20.76
CA LYS A 90 -20.21 28.60 -21.66
C LYS A 90 -20.90 28.60 -23.02
N ALA A 91 -21.20 27.44 -23.58
CA ALA A 91 -21.92 27.32 -24.84
C ALA A 91 -23.37 27.84 -24.72
N ASP A 92 -24.08 27.45 -23.66
CA ASP A 92 -25.47 27.86 -23.41
C ASP A 92 -25.57 29.37 -23.17
N LYS A 93 -24.64 29.96 -22.39
CA LYS A 93 -24.57 31.42 -22.19
C LYS A 93 -24.36 32.18 -23.49
N LYS A 94 -23.49 31.69 -24.38
CA LYS A 94 -23.26 32.32 -25.70
C LYS A 94 -24.50 32.24 -26.58
N LEU A 95 -25.17 31.09 -26.58
CA LEU A 95 -26.37 30.86 -27.39
C LEU A 95 -27.55 31.71 -26.90
N GLU A 96 -27.66 31.94 -25.59
CA GLU A 96 -28.68 32.82 -25.03
C GLU A 96 -28.38 34.31 -25.29
N GLU A 97 -27.12 34.72 -25.25
CA GLU A 97 -26.71 36.08 -25.60
C GLU A 97 -26.97 36.37 -27.09
N GLU A 98 -26.66 35.43 -27.99
CA GLU A 98 -26.98 35.58 -29.42
C GLU A 98 -28.49 35.63 -29.68
N LYS A 99 -29.28 34.81 -28.98
CA LYS A 99 -30.75 34.87 -29.07
C LYS A 99 -31.29 36.23 -28.62
N LYS A 100 -30.81 36.77 -27.50
CA LYS A 100 -31.24 38.09 -27.00
C LYS A 100 -30.90 39.21 -27.98
N ARG A 101 -29.70 39.18 -28.57
CA ARG A 101 -29.27 40.14 -29.60
C ARG A 101 -30.14 40.03 -30.87
N ALA A 102 -30.41 38.81 -31.34
CA ALA A 102 -31.26 38.58 -32.50
C ALA A 102 -32.72 39.04 -32.30
N GLU A 103 -33.25 38.87 -31.09
CA GLU A 103 -34.61 39.29 -30.74
C GLU A 103 -34.73 40.82 -30.64
N GLU A 104 -33.72 41.49 -30.09
CA GLU A 104 -33.66 42.95 -30.05
C GLU A 104 -33.55 43.56 -31.46
N ASP A 105 -32.68 43.02 -32.31
CA ASP A 105 -32.54 43.46 -33.71
C ASP A 105 -33.83 43.25 -34.52
N ALA A 106 -34.53 42.13 -34.29
CA ALA A 106 -35.82 41.87 -34.94
C ALA A 106 -36.90 42.85 -34.47
N ARG A 107 -36.90 43.21 -33.18
CA ARG A 107 -37.83 44.19 -32.63
C ARG A 107 -37.57 45.60 -33.15
N LEU A 108 -36.31 46.02 -33.21
CA LEU A 108 -35.89 47.31 -33.78
C LEU A 108 -36.24 47.43 -35.28
N LYS A 109 -36.12 46.34 -36.05
CA LYS A 109 -36.57 46.31 -37.46
C LYS A 109 -38.09 46.48 -37.59
N ARG A 110 -38.88 45.78 -36.76
CA ARG A 110 -40.35 45.92 -36.75
C ARG A 110 -40.81 47.32 -36.34
N GLU A 111 -40.14 47.95 -35.39
CA GLU A 111 -40.45 49.33 -34.97
C GLU A 111 -40.12 50.34 -36.08
N LYS A 112 -39.00 50.15 -36.81
CA LYS A 112 -38.66 50.99 -37.98
C LYS A 112 -39.60 50.80 -39.17
N GLU A 113 -40.10 49.60 -39.42
CA GLU A 113 -41.11 49.36 -40.46
C GLU A 113 -42.46 50.00 -40.12
N LYS A 114 -42.89 49.96 -38.85
CA LYS A 114 -44.12 50.62 -38.39
C LYS A 114 -44.05 52.16 -38.48
N GLN A 115 -42.90 52.77 -38.19
CA GLN A 115 -42.73 54.22 -38.38
C GLN A 115 -42.71 54.64 -39.85
N LYS A 116 -42.21 53.78 -40.75
CA LYS A 116 -42.23 54.05 -42.19
C LYS A 116 -43.63 53.94 -42.81
N SER A 117 -44.52 53.11 -42.26
CA SER A 117 -45.91 53.04 -42.71
C SER A 117 -46.79 54.21 -42.24
N ASP A 118 -46.43 54.86 -41.12
CA ASP A 118 -47.19 55.98 -40.56
C ASP A 118 -46.84 57.33 -41.21
N ALA A 119 -45.62 57.46 -41.75
CA ALA A 119 -45.19 58.64 -42.51
C ALA A 119 -45.74 58.72 -43.96
N GLY A 120 -46.51 57.72 -44.40
CA GLY A 120 -47.04 57.63 -45.77
C GLY A 120 -48.49 58.11 -45.96
N ILE A 121 -49.18 58.55 -44.91
CA ILE A 121 -50.61 58.88 -44.95
C ILE A 121 -50.84 60.31 -44.43
N SER A 122 -50.31 61.33 -45.11
CA SER A 122 -50.76 62.71 -44.87
C SER A 122 -50.47 63.66 -46.03
N GLU A 123 -50.91 63.36 -47.26
CA GLU A 123 -51.09 64.42 -48.27
C GLU A 123 -52.43 64.27 -48.98
N THR A 124 -53.42 65.04 -48.53
CA THR A 124 -54.50 65.53 -49.38
C THR A 124 -54.95 66.89 -48.82
N PRO A 125 -54.66 68.01 -49.50
CA PRO A 125 -55.10 69.31 -49.04
C PRO A 125 -56.56 69.57 -49.46
N THR A 126 -57.42 69.83 -48.49
CA THR A 126 -58.77 70.35 -48.71
C THR A 126 -58.73 71.88 -48.71
N HIS A 127 -59.18 72.49 -49.81
CA HIS A 127 -59.74 73.85 -49.86
C HIS A 127 -60.43 74.08 -51.22
N PRO A 128 -61.32 75.08 -51.36
CA PRO A 128 -62.18 75.74 -50.37
C PRO A 128 -63.67 75.39 -50.52
#